data_AF-A0A532DDK3-F1
#
_entry.id   AF-A0A532DDK3-F1
#
_cell.length_a   1.000
_cell.length_b   1.000
_cell.length_c   1.000
_cell.angle_alpha   90.00
_cell.angle_beta   90.00
_cell.angle_gamma   90.00
#
_symmetry.space_group_name_H-M   'P 1'
#
loop_
_entity.id
_entity.type
_entity.pdbx_description
1 polymer ?
#
loop_
_entity_poly.entity_id
_entity_poly.type
_entity_poly.pdbx_seq_one_letter_code
_entity_poly.pdbx_strand_id
1 'polypeptide(L)'
;MTTVSEIAPDLFRISTFVKEFDLQFNQFLVRDEEPLLFHTGPRVMFAAVRDAVATLLNPAKVKWVGFSHLEADECGALPEWQQLAPESTAVCSLVGKGVLP
;
A
#
# COMPACT_ATOMS: atom_id res chain seq x y z
N MET A 1 2.75 -0.11 -16.38
CA MET A 1 3.33 -1.34 -15.81
C MET A 1 3.80 -1.02 -14.41
N THR A 2 3.53 -1.89 -13.44
CA THR A 2 3.98 -1.71 -12.06
C THR A 2 5.40 -2.22 -11.91
N THR A 3 6.27 -1.42 -11.30
CA THR A 3 7.69 -1.74 -11.10
C THR A 3 8.05 -1.68 -9.63
N VAL A 4 8.91 -2.60 -9.19
CA VAL A 4 9.46 -2.64 -7.83
C VAL A 4 10.91 -2.17 -7.88
N SER A 5 11.30 -1.28 -6.97
CA SER A 5 12.68 -0.83 -6.82
C SER A 5 13.06 -0.80 -5.34
N GLU A 6 14.13 -1.48 -4.96
CA GLU A 6 14.72 -1.29 -3.62
C GLU A 6 15.45 0.06 -3.59
N ILE A 7 15.05 0.94 -2.68
CA ILE A 7 15.55 2.33 -2.60
C ILE A 7 16.39 2.58 -1.33
N ALA A 8 16.32 1.67 -0.36
CA ALA A 8 17.21 1.52 0.77
C ALA A 8 17.10 0.05 1.24
N PRO A 9 18.01 -0.45 2.10
CA PRO A 9 17.92 -1.83 2.61
C PRO A 9 16.52 -2.09 3.17
N ASP A 10 15.85 -3.12 2.63
CA ASP A 10 14.52 -3.56 3.05
C ASP A 10 13.38 -2.52 2.86
N LEU A 11 13.64 -1.44 2.10
CA LEU A 11 12.64 -0.44 1.71
C LEU A 11 12.46 -0.45 0.19
N PHE A 12 11.25 -0.76 -0.24
CA PHE A 12 10.91 -0.93 -1.65
C PHE A 12 9.87 0.09 -2.08
N ARG A 13 10.11 0.75 -3.22
CA ARG A 13 9.11 1.55 -3.93
C ARG A 13 8.42 0.67 -4.97
N ILE A 14 7.11 0.57 -4.86
CA ILE A 14 6.22 -0.01 -5.86
C ILE A 14 5.62 1.18 -6.63
N SER A 15 5.85 1.26 -7.92
CA SER A 15 5.46 2.42 -8.73
C SER A 15 4.67 2.00 -9.96
N THR A 16 3.51 2.63 -10.16
CA THR A 16 2.68 2.45 -11.36
C THR A 16 2.50 3.79 -12.05
N PHE A 17 3.09 3.94 -13.24
CA PHE A 17 2.83 5.09 -14.10
C PHE A 17 1.55 4.87 -14.90
N VAL A 18 0.62 5.84 -14.81
CA VAL A 18 -0.64 5.87 -15.57
C VAL A 18 -0.54 6.98 -16.61
N LYS A 19 -0.47 6.60 -17.88
CA LYS A 19 -0.18 7.51 -19.00
C LYS A 19 -1.29 8.54 -19.20
N GLU A 20 -2.52 8.14 -18.96
CA GLU A 20 -3.74 8.94 -19.10
C GLU A 20 -3.77 10.13 -18.13
N PHE A 21 -3.10 9.99 -16.98
CA PHE A 21 -3.01 11.02 -15.94
C PHE A 21 -1.65 11.71 -15.91
N ASP A 22 -0.67 11.24 -16.70
CA ASP A 22 0.73 11.64 -16.61
C ASP A 22 1.26 11.61 -15.16
N LEU A 23 0.85 10.58 -14.41
CA LEU A 23 1.05 10.51 -12.96
C LEU A 23 1.57 9.13 -12.53
N GLN A 24 2.42 9.12 -11.50
CA GLN A 24 2.87 7.92 -10.83
C GLN A 24 2.13 7.73 -9.51
N PHE A 25 1.57 6.55 -9.31
CA PHE A 25 1.10 6.10 -8.00
C PHE A 25 2.21 5.28 -7.37
N ASN A 26 2.69 5.73 -6.21
CA ASN A 26 3.79 5.11 -5.49
C ASN A 26 3.29 4.57 -4.15
N GLN A 27 3.63 3.31 -3.88
CA GLN A 27 3.49 2.68 -2.57
C GLN A 27 4.89 2.32 -2.06
N PHE A 28 5.06 2.30 -0.75
CA PHE A 28 6.32 1.94 -0.12
C PHE A 28 6.12 0.74 0.78
N LEU A 29 6.89 -0.32 0.56
CA LEU A 29 6.90 -1.49 1.43
C LEU A 29 8.18 -1.47 2.26
N VAL A 30 8.03 -1.48 3.59
CA VAL A 30 9.12 -1.76 4.52
C VAL A 30 9.02 -3.23 4.92
N ARG A 31 10.06 -4.00 4.61
CA ARG A 31 10.16 -5.40 5.02
C ARG A 31 10.85 -5.46 6.38
N ASP A 32 10.14 -5.93 7.38
CA ASP A 32 10.65 -6.10 8.74
C ASP A 32 9.91 -7.27 9.42
N GLU A 33 10.13 -7.50 10.72
CA GLU A 33 9.36 -8.43 11.54
C GLU A 33 7.85 -8.11 11.50
N GLU A 34 7.50 -6.83 11.45
CA GLU A 34 6.15 -6.31 11.23
C GLU A 34 6.09 -5.46 9.96
N PRO A 35 5.81 -6.05 8.78
CA PRO A 35 5.88 -5.33 7.52
C PRO A 35 4.88 -4.18 7.42
N LEU A 36 5.34 -3.03 6.92
CA LEU A 36 4.53 -1.84 6.65
C LEU A 36 4.34 -1.67 5.14
N LEU A 37 3.08 -1.52 4.72
CA LEU A 37 2.72 -0.97 3.42
C LEU A 37 2.23 0.47 3.60
N PHE A 38 2.97 1.44 3.08
CA PHE A 38 2.59 2.84 3.06
C PHE A 38 1.97 3.18 1.71
N HIS A 39 0.71 3.65 1.76
CA HIS A 39 -0.24 3.81 0.67
C HIS A 39 -0.66 2.48 0.04
N THR A 40 -1.94 2.37 -0.30
CA THR A 40 -2.51 1.19 -0.97
C THR A 40 -2.85 1.44 -2.42
N GLY A 41 -2.96 2.72 -2.84
CA GLY A 41 -3.44 3.07 -4.17
C GLY A 41 -4.97 3.14 -4.24
N PRO A 42 -5.51 3.59 -5.38
CA PRO A 42 -6.93 3.43 -5.69
C PRO A 42 -7.29 1.95 -5.74
N ARG A 43 -8.54 1.62 -5.36
CA ARG A 43 -9.06 0.25 -5.30
C ARG A 43 -8.74 -0.61 -6.54
N VAL A 44 -8.83 -0.02 -7.72
CA VAL A 44 -8.55 -0.69 -9.01
C VAL A 44 -7.10 -1.19 -9.13
N MET A 45 -6.16 -0.60 -8.39
CA MET A 45 -4.75 -0.99 -8.38
C MET A 45 -4.44 -2.12 -7.40
N PHE A 46 -5.40 -2.57 -6.58
CA PHE A 46 -5.17 -3.58 -5.53
C PHE A 46 -4.42 -4.81 -6.06
N ALA A 47 -4.88 -5.42 -7.16
CA ALA A 47 -4.24 -6.61 -7.72
C ALA A 47 -2.78 -6.34 -8.14
N ALA A 48 -2.51 -5.21 -8.81
CA ALA A 48 -1.17 -4.86 -9.25
C ALA A 48 -0.21 -4.59 -8.08
N VAL A 49 -0.66 -3.88 -7.05
CA VAL A 49 0.15 -3.62 -5.84
C VAL A 49 0.34 -4.90 -5.04
N ARG A 50 -0.70 -5.72 -4.86
CA ARG A 50 -0.63 -7.03 -4.19
C ARG A 50 0.39 -7.94 -4.87
N ASP A 51 0.34 -8.04 -6.19
CA ASP A 51 1.24 -8.90 -6.96
C ASP A 51 2.68 -8.40 -6.87
N ALA A 52 2.90 -7.08 -6.86
CA ALA A 52 4.21 -6.50 -6.60
C ALA A 52 4.72 -6.82 -5.18
N VAL A 53 3.89 -6.67 -4.14
CA VAL A 53 4.24 -7.07 -2.76
C VAL A 53 4.56 -8.55 -2.67
N ALA A 54 3.82 -9.41 -3.40
CA ALA A 54 4.03 -10.86 -3.41
C ALA A 54 5.41 -11.28 -3.94
N THR A 55 6.09 -10.41 -4.71
CA THR A 55 7.48 -10.66 -5.13
C THR A 55 8.50 -10.43 -4.01
N LEU A 56 8.12 -9.74 -2.93
CA LEU A 56 9.00 -9.32 -1.83
C LEU A 56 8.74 -10.11 -0.54
N LEU A 57 7.47 -10.40 -0.22
CA LEU A 57 7.01 -11.17 0.93
C LEU A 57 5.59 -11.71 0.71
N ASN A 58 5.11 -12.59 1.59
CA ASN A 58 3.70 -13.03 1.56
C ASN A 58 2.78 -11.85 1.91
N PRO A 59 1.90 -11.36 1.01
CA PRO A 59 1.04 -10.20 1.26
C PRO A 59 0.15 -10.32 2.51
N ALA A 60 -0.24 -11.55 2.90
CA ALA A 60 -1.01 -11.79 4.12
C ALA A 60 -0.25 -11.48 5.42
N LYS A 61 1.08 -11.26 5.34
CA LYS A 61 1.93 -10.87 6.47
C LYS A 61 2.05 -9.35 6.65
N VAL A 62 1.46 -8.53 5.78
CA VAL A 62 1.45 -7.07 5.99
C VAL A 62 0.78 -6.77 7.33
N LYS A 63 1.53 -6.18 8.26
CA LYS A 63 1.06 -5.88 9.62
C LYS A 63 0.52 -4.47 9.74
N TRP A 64 1.18 -3.52 9.07
CA TRP A 64 0.81 -2.11 9.13
C TRP A 64 0.42 -1.61 7.75
N VAL A 65 -0.70 -0.88 7.66
CA VAL A 65 -1.14 -0.20 6.44
C VAL A 65 -1.27 1.29 6.73
N GLY A 66 -0.27 2.08 6.31
CA GLY A 66 -0.16 3.50 6.64
C GLY A 66 -0.55 4.41 5.47
N PHE A 67 -1.11 5.58 5.77
CA PHE A 67 -1.36 6.63 4.78
C PHE A 67 -1.35 8.02 5.41
N SER A 68 -0.98 9.02 4.63
CA SER A 68 -0.74 10.37 5.13
C SER A 68 -2.04 11.17 5.29
N HIS A 69 -2.99 10.96 4.38
CA HIS A 69 -4.30 11.57 4.41
C HIS A 69 -5.37 10.63 3.85
N LEU A 70 -6.65 10.95 4.13
CA LEU A 70 -7.76 10.17 3.58
C LEU A 70 -8.06 10.66 2.16
N GLU A 71 -7.54 9.94 1.17
CA GLU A 71 -7.93 10.11 -0.22
C GLU A 71 -7.97 8.75 -0.92
N ALA A 72 -8.85 8.61 -1.91
CA ALA A 72 -9.09 7.33 -2.56
C ALA A 72 -7.83 6.76 -3.24
N ASP A 73 -6.91 7.60 -3.69
CA ASP A 73 -5.64 7.17 -4.26
C ASP A 73 -4.57 6.80 -3.22
N GLU A 74 -4.67 7.27 -1.98
CA GLU A 74 -3.76 6.84 -0.91
C GLU A 74 -4.23 5.57 -0.20
N CYS A 75 -5.53 5.46 0.10
CA CYS A 75 -6.06 4.39 0.95
C CYS A 75 -7.25 3.62 0.35
N GLY A 76 -7.54 3.79 -0.95
CA GLY A 76 -8.74 3.22 -1.59
C GLY A 76 -8.81 1.71 -1.61
N ALA A 77 -7.68 1.01 -1.50
CA ALA A 77 -7.62 -0.45 -1.41
C ALA A 77 -7.45 -0.99 0.02
N LEU A 78 -7.59 -0.14 1.06
CA LEU A 78 -7.46 -0.56 2.46
C LEU A 78 -8.40 -1.74 2.82
N PRO A 79 -9.69 -1.76 2.43
CA PRO A 79 -10.56 -2.89 2.75
C PRO A 79 -10.08 -4.23 2.16
N GLU A 80 -9.59 -4.23 0.92
CA GLU A 80 -9.04 -5.42 0.28
C GLU A 80 -7.77 -5.93 0.99
N TRP A 81 -6.91 -5.01 1.43
CA TRP A 81 -5.73 -5.36 2.23
C TRP A 81 -6.11 -5.97 3.58
N GLN A 82 -7.11 -5.43 4.28
CA GLN A 82 -7.56 -5.98 5.56
C GLN A 82 -8.29 -7.32 5.40
N GLN A 83 -8.97 -7.56 4.27
CA GLN A 83 -9.52 -8.89 3.96
C GLN A 83 -8.41 -9.92 3.68
N LEU A 84 -7.36 -9.51 2.96
CA LEU A 84 -6.23 -10.37 2.62
C LEU A 84 -5.31 -10.65 3.81
N ALA A 85 -5.11 -9.64 4.66
CA ALA A 85 -4.29 -9.69 5.87
C ALA A 85 -5.16 -9.28 7.09
N PRO A 86 -5.95 -10.21 7.66
CA PRO A 86 -6.86 -9.90 8.78
C PRO A 86 -6.18 -9.36 10.03
N GLU A 87 -4.89 -9.64 10.21
CA GLU A 87 -4.07 -9.16 11.32
C GLU A 87 -3.50 -7.75 11.09
N SER A 88 -3.74 -7.16 9.92
CA SER A 88 -3.24 -5.83 9.56
C SER A 88 -3.97 -4.71 10.31
N THR A 89 -3.22 -3.68 10.71
CA THR A 89 -3.74 -2.50 11.40
C THR A 89 -3.50 -1.25 10.56
N ALA A 90 -4.55 -0.47 10.35
CA ALA A 90 -4.46 0.81 9.67
C ALA A 90 -3.77 1.85 10.58
N VAL A 91 -2.78 2.56 10.04
CA VAL A 91 -2.07 3.65 10.71
C VAL A 91 -2.42 4.95 10.01
N CYS A 92 -3.17 5.82 10.70
CA CYS A 92 -3.62 7.10 10.16
C CYS A 92 -3.71 8.16 11.27
N SER A 93 -3.91 9.41 10.89
CA SER A 93 -4.16 10.49 11.85
C SER A 93 -5.50 10.33 12.57
N LEU A 94 -5.67 11.00 13.72
CA LEU A 94 -6.94 11.04 14.44
C LEU A 94 -8.09 11.53 13.57
N VAL A 95 -7.83 12.52 12.72
CA VAL A 95 -8.81 13.04 11.75
C VAL A 95 -9.19 11.95 10.77
N GLY A 96 -8.21 11.26 10.17
CA GLY A 96 -8.45 10.13 9.27
C GLY A 96 -9.29 9.04 9.94
N LYS A 97 -8.98 8.68 11.18
CA LYS A 97 -9.76 7.69 11.95
C LYS A 97 -11.23 8.09 12.11
N GLY A 98 -11.54 9.37 12.27
CA GLY A 98 -12.90 9.87 12.44
C GLY A 98 -13.76 9.81 11.18
N VAL A 99 -13.16 9.64 9.99
CA VAL A 99 -13.86 9.65 8.69
C VAL A 99 -13.71 8.34 7.90
N LEU A 100 -12.92 7.37 8.39
CA LEU A 100 -12.85 6.04 7.80
C LEU A 100 -14.20 5.32 7.95
N PRO A 101 -14.71 4.68 6.88
CA PRO A 101 -15.97 3.94 6.91
C PRO A 101 -15.89 2.64 7.73
#